data_AF-A0A3M1HL09-F1
#
_entry.id   AF-A0A3M1HL09-F1
#
_cell.length_a   1.000
_cell.length_b   1.000
_cell.length_c   1.000
_cell.angle_alpha   90.00
_cell.angle_beta   90.00
_cell.angle_gamma   90.00
#
_symmetry.space_group_name_H-M   'P 1'
#
loop_
_entity.id
_entity.type
_entity.pdbx_description
1 polymer ?
#
loop_
_entity_poly.entity_id
_entity_poly.type
_entity_poly.pdbx_seq_one_letter_code
_entity_poly.pdbx_strand_id
1 'polypeptide(L)' 'MPEFTGRTVAEAIEAGLQELGLSQEEAVIEILDEGRG' A
#
# COMPACT_ATOMS: atom_id res chain seq x y z
N MET A 1 -0.14 7.88 10.42
CA MET A 1 -0.93 7.29 9.32
C MET A 1 -0.72 5.79 9.36
N PRO A 2 -1.68 4.95 8.95
CA PRO A 2 -1.43 3.52 8.85
C PRO A 2 -0.35 3.24 7.80
N GLU A 3 0.56 2.31 8.11
CA GLU A 3 1.65 1.88 7.24
C GLU A 3 1.45 0.41 6.89
N PHE A 4 1.60 0.07 5.62
CA PHE A 4 1.42 -1.29 5.11
C PHE A 4 2.70 -1.77 4.44
N THR A 5 3.04 -3.04 4.66
CA THR A 5 4.26 -3.65 4.11
C THR A 5 3.93 -4.99 3.46
N GLY A 6 4.71 -5.34 2.44
CA GLY A 6 4.53 -6.56 1.66
C GLY A 6 5.85 -6.96 1.01
N ARG A 7 5.90 -8.10 0.33
CA ARG A 7 7.12 -8.53 -0.39
C ARG A 7 7.39 -7.66 -1.60
N THR A 8 6.34 -7.02 -2.10
CA THR A 8 6.41 -6.01 -3.16
C THR A 8 5.55 -4.82 -2.76
N VAL A 9 5.83 -3.67 -3.38
CA VAL A 9 4.99 -2.47 -3.25
C VAL A 9 3.53 -2.76 -3.61
N ALA A 10 3.28 -3.56 -4.64
CA ALA A 10 1.93 -3.92 -5.06
C ALA A 10 1.17 -4.68 -3.97
N GLU A 11 1.81 -5.65 -3.31
CA GLU A 11 1.20 -6.38 -2.20
C GLU A 11 0.86 -5.46 -1.02
N ALA A 12 1.75 -4.51 -0.69
CA ALA A 12 1.53 -3.55 0.38
C ALA A 12 0.33 -2.63 0.07
N ILE A 13 0.21 -2.19 -1.18
CA ILE A 13 -0.91 -1.36 -1.64
C ILE A 13 -2.22 -2.12 -1.57
N GLU A 14 -2.29 -3.34 -2.13
CA GLU A 14 -3.51 -4.15 -2.13
C GLU A 14 -4.00 -4.44 -0.70
N ALA A 15 -3.08 -4.81 0.20
CA ALA A 15 -3.40 -5.04 1.60
C ALA A 15 -3.97 -3.79 2.27
N GLY A 16 -3.36 -2.63 2.04
CA GLY A 16 -3.82 -1.36 2.61
C GLY A 16 -5.20 -0.94 2.10
N LEU A 17 -5.43 -1.05 0.79
CA LEU A 17 -6.73 -0.73 0.18
C LEU A 17 -7.84 -1.67 0.71
N GLN A 18 -7.57 -2.96 0.80
CA GLN A 18 -8.52 -3.94 1.29
C GLN A 18 -8.86 -3.73 2.78
N GLU A 19 -7.87 -3.51 3.63
CA GLU A 19 -8.05 -3.29 5.08
C GLU A 19 -8.84 -2.00 5.36
N LEU A 20 -8.63 -0.96 4.53
CA LEU A 20 -9.31 0.32 4.66
C LEU A 20 -10.66 0.39 3.91
N GLY A 21 -10.98 -0.63 3.12
CA GLY A 21 -12.21 -0.66 2.31
C GLY A 21 -12.25 0.45 1.25
N LEU A 22 -11.09 0.85 0.73
CA LEU A 22 -10.95 1.92 -0.27
C LEU A 22 -10.67 1.33 -1.64
N SER A 23 -11.15 2.01 -2.69
CA SER A 23 -10.64 1.79 -4.03
C SER A 23 -9.34 2.58 -4.27
N GLN A 24 -8.59 2.17 -5.29
CA GLN A 24 -7.34 2.85 -5.67
C GLN A 24 -7.57 4.32 -6.07
N GLU A 25 -8.75 4.66 -6.61
CA GLU A 25 -9.10 6.01 -7.04
C GLU A 25 -9.40 6.95 -5.86
N GLU A 26 -9.77 6.38 -4.71
CA GLU A 26 -10.12 7.11 -3.49
C GLU A 26 -8.91 7.31 -2.55
N ALA A 27 -7.78 6.66 -2.84
CA ALA A 27 -6.61 6.65 -1.99
C ALA A 27 -5.44 7.45 -2.60
N VAL A 28 -4.79 8.26 -1.75
CA VAL A 28 -3.46 8.83 -2.07
C VAL A 28 -2.41 7.90 -1.47
N ILE A 29 -1.56 7.34 -2.34
CA ILE A 29 -0.54 6.37 -1.97
C ILE A 29 0.82 7.06 -1.98
N GLU A 30 1.55 6.96 -0.87
CA GLU A 30 2.95 7.39 -0.75
C GLU A 30 3.82 6.16 -0.44
N ILE A 31 4.88 5.97 -1.22
CA ILE A 31 5.82 4.85 -1.02
C ILE A 31 6.99 5.35 -0.18
N LEU A 32 7.11 4.80 1.03
CA LEU A 32 8.18 5.17 1.98
C LEU A 32 9.48 4.41 1.71
N ASP A 33 9.39 3.13 1.36
CA ASP A 33 10.51 2.25 1.02
C ASP A 33 10.04 1.15 0.06
N GLU A 34 10.70 1.01 -1.09
CA GLU A 34 10.40 -0.03 -2.09
C GLU A 34 11.20 -1.32 -1.88
N GLY A 35 12.13 -1.34 -0.92
CA GLY A 35 13.12 -2.39 -0.76
C GLY A 35 14.18 -2.36 -1.88
N ARG A 36 15.30 -3.07 -1.67
CA ARG A 36 16.24 -3.29 -2.77
C ARG A 36 15.86 -4.59 -3.49
N GLY A 37 15.49 -4.48 -4.76
CA GLY A 37 15.33 -5.61 -5.67
C GLY A 37 16.61 -6.42 -5.86
#